data_AF-A0A7K3ZNC8-F1
#
_entry.id   AF-A0A7K3ZNC8-F1
#
_cell.length_a   1.000
_cell.length_b   1.000
_cell.length_c   1.000
_cell.angle_alpha   90.00
_cell.angle_beta   90.00
_cell.angle_gamma   90.00
#
_symmetry.space_group_name_H-M   'P 1'
#
loop_
_entity.id
_entity.type
_entity.pdbx_description
1 polymer ?
#
loop_
_entity_poly.entity_id
_entity_poly.type
_entity_poly.pdbx_seq_one_letter_code
_entity_poly.pdbx_strand_id
1 'polypeptide(L)'
;MKNPKLITLTLTALTIFALICIQAGQVQGIDSYQPTLVAKYDLTFIQATQTQAIANTLIITAKDADSNTVPYTGSVTLTSSDAQAIYPTGNVVITNGVGSATFYFGTSGPQTITALDTSNSQLVGTAMTNVSPIHFDVTTSASAVNAGQQLNITVTALDAQNQVLSGLGNQGYGATLLFASTDAAAILPDEDSNHKLVSGTGTFNVTLNTPGQQTITVTDKDFNQVTSTTNAITVNSPTTPTQTPTSTAIPTQTATPTQQTTQPQADSQPTTPPTSNTQIDTLTLAAIAAAIVIAAVLALLILMRTGKLKRSQPLPPPPPPTNTQNQP
;
A
#
# COMPACT_ATOMS: atom_id res chain seq x y z
N MET A 1 -49.50 65.39 4.78
CA MET A 1 -50.56 64.78 3.94
C MET A 1 -49.88 63.85 2.93
N LYS A 2 -50.01 62.53 3.10
CA LYS A 2 -49.43 61.55 2.15
C LYS A 2 -50.25 61.56 0.87
N ASN A 3 -49.61 61.80 -0.28
CA ASN A 3 -50.26 61.87 -1.58
C ASN A 3 -50.97 60.54 -1.92
N PRO A 4 -52.31 60.51 -2.06
CA PRO A 4 -53.06 59.27 -2.34
C PRO A 4 -52.72 58.68 -3.71
N LYS A 5 -52.18 59.49 -4.64
CA LYS A 5 -51.66 59.04 -5.94
C LYS A 5 -50.38 58.19 -5.83
N LEU A 6 -49.56 58.39 -4.79
CA LEU A 6 -48.30 57.66 -4.62
C LEU A 6 -48.54 56.25 -4.03
N ILE A 7 -49.53 56.11 -3.13
CA ILE A 7 -49.92 54.82 -2.53
C ILE A 7 -50.59 53.90 -3.58
N THR A 8 -51.38 54.48 -4.48
CA THR A 8 -52.07 53.73 -5.55
C THR A 8 -51.09 53.21 -6.61
N LEU A 9 -50.04 53.98 -6.92
CA LEU A 9 -48.98 53.57 -7.85
C LEU A 9 -48.08 52.46 -7.28
N THR A 10 -47.82 52.48 -5.97
CA THR A 10 -47.04 51.42 -5.30
C THR A 10 -47.80 50.11 -5.16
N LEU A 11 -49.13 50.15 -4.96
CA LEU A 11 -49.95 48.93 -4.89
C LEU A 11 -50.13 48.28 -6.27
N THR A 12 -50.34 49.08 -7.31
CA THR A 12 -50.45 48.57 -8.70
C THR A 12 -49.14 47.98 -9.21
N ALA A 13 -47.99 48.59 -8.88
CA ALA A 13 -46.67 48.03 -9.21
C ALA A 13 -46.40 46.69 -8.48
N LEU A 14 -46.82 46.55 -7.21
CA LEU A 14 -46.63 45.32 -6.44
C LEU A 14 -47.52 44.17 -6.95
N THR A 15 -48.74 44.47 -7.40
CA THR A 15 -49.63 43.47 -8.01
C THR A 15 -49.17 43.05 -9.40
N ILE A 16 -48.58 43.95 -10.19
CA ILE A 16 -48.01 43.61 -11.50
C ILE A 16 -46.75 42.76 -11.33
N PHE A 17 -45.91 43.04 -10.33
CA PHE A 17 -44.73 42.22 -10.01
C PHE A 17 -45.14 40.81 -9.55
N ALA A 18 -46.18 40.68 -8.72
CA ALA A 18 -46.72 39.39 -8.30
C ALA A 18 -47.32 38.60 -9.49
N LEU A 19 -48.01 39.27 -10.43
CA LEU A 19 -48.58 38.62 -11.61
C LEU A 19 -47.50 38.19 -12.62
N ILE A 20 -46.42 38.97 -12.77
CA ILE A 20 -45.25 38.60 -13.58
C ILE A 20 -44.51 37.39 -12.95
N CYS A 21 -44.40 37.33 -11.62
CA CYS A 21 -43.84 36.18 -10.91
C CYS A 21 -44.70 34.89 -11.06
N ILE A 22 -46.02 35.02 -11.18
CA ILE A 22 -46.94 33.88 -11.40
C ILE A 22 -46.90 33.44 -12.86
N GLN A 23 -46.82 34.37 -13.82
CA GLN A 23 -46.74 34.04 -15.25
C GLN A 23 -45.38 33.43 -15.65
N ALA A 24 -44.29 33.78 -14.96
CA ALA A 24 -42.97 33.15 -15.15
C ALA A 24 -42.94 31.66 -14.72
N GLY A 25 -43.96 31.19 -13.98
CA GLY A 25 -44.17 29.78 -13.63
C GLY A 25 -44.86 28.95 -14.71
N GLN A 26 -45.17 29.51 -15.88
CA GLN A 26 -45.81 28.82 -17.00
C GLN A 26 -45.10 29.13 -18.34
N VAL A 27 -43.76 29.09 -18.35
CA VAL A 27 -43.00 28.97 -19.60
C VAL A 27 -42.86 27.47 -19.90
N GLN A 28 -43.69 26.95 -20.79
CA GLN A 28 -43.41 25.67 -21.44
C GLN A 28 -42.15 25.84 -22.30
N GLY A 29 -41.10 25.06 -22.01
CA GLY A 29 -39.94 24.93 -22.90
C GLY A 29 -38.60 25.50 -22.41
N ILE A 30 -38.30 25.38 -21.12
CA ILE A 30 -36.91 25.18 -20.67
C ILE A 30 -36.89 23.87 -19.90
N ASP A 31 -35.98 22.95 -20.24
CA ASP A 31 -35.77 21.74 -19.45
C ASP A 31 -35.67 22.16 -17.98
N SER A 32 -36.62 21.71 -17.18
CA SER A 32 -36.65 21.95 -15.75
C SER A 32 -35.42 21.25 -15.17
N TYR A 33 -34.34 22.01 -14.96
CA TYR A 33 -33.27 21.60 -14.07
C TYR A 33 -33.87 21.55 -12.66
N GLN A 34 -34.57 20.46 -12.36
CA GLN A 34 -34.72 19.99 -11.00
C GLN A 34 -33.30 19.68 -10.56
N PRO A 35 -32.77 20.27 -9.46
CA PRO A 35 -31.51 19.80 -8.91
C PRO A 35 -31.69 18.30 -8.66
N THR A 36 -30.96 17.46 -9.40
CA THR A 36 -31.11 16.02 -9.32
C THR A 36 -30.65 15.60 -7.93
N LEU A 37 -31.62 15.29 -7.07
CA LEU A 37 -31.36 14.84 -5.72
C LEU A 37 -30.67 13.48 -5.78
N VAL A 38 -29.73 13.26 -4.85
CA VAL A 38 -29.19 11.92 -4.63
C VAL A 38 -30.34 10.99 -4.23
N ALA A 39 -30.53 9.92 -5.00
CA ALA A 39 -31.50 8.88 -4.71
C ALA A 39 -30.84 7.63 -4.11
N LYS A 40 -29.58 7.37 -4.46
CA LYS A 40 -28.79 6.22 -3.98
C LYS A 40 -27.29 6.47 -4.08
N TYR A 41 -26.51 5.61 -3.43
CA TYR A 41 -25.08 5.47 -3.68
C TYR A 41 -24.79 4.19 -4.45
N ASP A 42 -24.08 4.30 -5.56
CA ASP A 42 -23.45 3.15 -6.21
C ASP A 42 -22.05 2.96 -5.62
N LEU A 43 -21.75 1.72 -5.22
CA LEU A 43 -20.48 1.30 -4.63
C LEU A 43 -19.75 0.40 -5.62
N THR A 44 -18.51 0.73 -5.96
CA THR A 44 -17.74 -0.03 -6.95
C THR A 44 -16.26 -0.08 -6.57
N PHE A 45 -15.66 -1.26 -6.61
CA PHE A 45 -14.22 -1.41 -6.47
C PHE A 45 -13.52 -1.17 -7.81
N ILE A 46 -12.33 -0.55 -7.78
CA ILE A 46 -11.53 -0.38 -9.00
C ILE A 46 -11.09 -1.73 -9.59
N GLN A 47 -10.83 -2.72 -8.72
CA GLN A 47 -10.46 -4.06 -9.13
C GLN A 47 -11.71 -4.93 -9.32
N ALA A 48 -11.76 -5.70 -10.40
CA ALA A 48 -12.90 -6.57 -10.70
C ALA A 48 -12.97 -7.80 -9.76
N THR A 49 -11.81 -8.27 -9.29
CA THR A 49 -11.68 -9.37 -8.34
C THR A 49 -11.18 -8.82 -7.02
N GLN A 50 -11.74 -9.29 -5.91
CA GLN A 50 -11.29 -8.90 -4.57
C GLN A 50 -10.52 -10.06 -3.96
N THR A 51 -9.34 -9.78 -3.44
CA THR A 51 -8.48 -10.78 -2.79
C THR A 51 -8.31 -10.40 -1.33
N GLN A 52 -8.40 -11.38 -0.44
CA GLN A 52 -8.20 -11.20 0.99
C GLN A 52 -6.84 -10.55 1.28
N ALA A 53 -6.79 -9.69 2.29
CA ALA A 53 -5.62 -8.94 2.76
C ALA A 53 -4.96 -7.99 1.75
N ILE A 54 -5.49 -7.86 0.54
CA ILE A 54 -5.01 -6.93 -0.47
C ILE A 54 -5.80 -5.62 -0.41
N ALA A 55 -5.10 -4.49 -0.57
CA ALA A 55 -5.71 -3.17 -0.63
C ALA A 55 -6.60 -3.05 -1.88
N ASN A 56 -7.83 -2.62 -1.66
CA ASN A 56 -8.78 -2.27 -2.71
C ASN A 56 -9.16 -0.79 -2.58
N THR A 57 -9.51 -0.16 -3.69
CA THR A 57 -10.09 1.19 -3.68
C THR A 57 -11.57 1.07 -3.96
N LEU A 58 -12.39 1.39 -2.96
CA LEU A 58 -13.84 1.55 -3.10
C LEU A 58 -14.15 2.96 -3.60
N ILE A 59 -14.94 3.06 -4.65
CA ILE A 59 -15.51 4.30 -5.17
C ILE A 59 -16.98 4.36 -4.76
N ILE A 60 -17.37 5.47 -4.15
CA ILE A 60 -18.75 5.78 -3.77
C ILE A 60 -19.24 6.88 -4.69
N THR A 61 -20.30 6.61 -5.46
CA THR A 61 -20.86 7.56 -6.42
C THR A 61 -22.29 7.91 -6.05
N ALA A 62 -22.57 9.19 -5.83
CA ALA A 62 -23.92 9.69 -5.64
C ALA A 62 -24.68 9.65 -6.97
N LYS A 63 -25.83 8.97 -6.98
CA LYS A 63 -26.66 8.79 -8.18
C LYS A 63 -28.06 9.34 -7.98
N ASP A 64 -28.66 9.84 -9.05
CA ASP A 64 -30.11 10.06 -9.09
C ASP A 64 -30.88 8.72 -9.30
N ALA A 65 -32.21 8.83 -9.38
CA ALA A 65 -33.10 7.68 -9.58
C ALA A 65 -32.83 6.94 -10.91
N ASP A 66 -32.32 7.65 -11.92
CA ASP A 66 -31.99 7.14 -13.24
C ASP A 66 -30.54 6.59 -13.33
N SER A 67 -29.83 6.52 -12.19
CA SER A 67 -28.44 6.07 -12.08
C SER A 67 -27.39 6.97 -12.74
N ASN A 68 -27.73 8.23 -13.02
CA ASN A 68 -26.76 9.23 -13.45
C ASN A 68 -26.00 9.78 -12.25
N THR A 69 -24.71 10.06 -12.43
CA THR A 69 -23.92 10.71 -11.38
C THR A 69 -24.34 12.15 -11.21
N VAL A 70 -24.60 12.57 -9.97
CA VAL A 70 -25.06 13.91 -9.65
C VAL A 70 -24.05 14.66 -8.77
N PRO A 71 -23.91 15.98 -8.94
CA PRO A 71 -23.04 16.77 -8.07
C PRO A 71 -23.61 16.77 -6.65
N TYR A 72 -22.88 16.15 -5.72
CA TYR A 72 -23.22 16.10 -4.30
C TYR A 72 -21.98 16.32 -3.44
N THR A 73 -22.14 17.07 -2.36
CA THR A 73 -21.10 17.25 -1.34
C THR A 73 -21.69 16.85 0.01
N GLY A 74 -21.06 15.86 0.65
CA GLY A 74 -21.53 15.30 1.90
C GLY A 74 -20.58 14.23 2.41
N SER A 75 -21.07 13.33 3.25
CA SER A 75 -20.25 12.21 3.71
C SER A 75 -21.09 10.97 4.01
N VAL A 76 -20.47 9.80 3.86
CA VAL A 76 -21.06 8.51 4.19
C VAL A 76 -20.27 7.82 5.28
N THR A 77 -20.95 7.07 6.14
CA THR A 77 -20.33 6.09 7.02
C THR A 77 -20.36 4.73 6.34
N LEU A 78 -19.23 4.02 6.35
CA LEU A 78 -19.13 2.67 5.80
C LEU A 78 -19.37 1.62 6.89
N THR A 79 -20.01 0.52 6.52
CA THR A 79 -20.04 -0.72 7.30
C THR A 79 -19.78 -1.92 6.40
N SER A 80 -19.29 -3.02 6.98
CA SER A 80 -19.04 -4.26 6.26
C SER A 80 -19.58 -5.46 7.03
N SER A 81 -19.99 -6.50 6.31
CA SER A 81 -20.27 -7.82 6.88
C SER A 81 -19.00 -8.59 7.26
N ASP A 82 -17.83 -8.19 6.73
CA ASP A 82 -16.56 -8.81 7.07
C ASP A 82 -16.07 -8.27 8.42
N ALA A 83 -16.08 -9.13 9.44
CA ALA A 83 -15.66 -8.78 10.79
C ALA A 83 -14.16 -8.45 10.91
N GLN A 84 -13.35 -8.83 9.92
CA GLN A 84 -11.92 -8.57 9.87
C GLN A 84 -11.55 -7.51 8.82
N ALA A 85 -12.54 -6.85 8.20
CA ALA A 85 -12.25 -5.82 7.22
C ALA A 85 -11.62 -4.57 7.87
N ILE A 86 -10.66 -3.99 7.16
CA ILE A 86 -10.00 -2.74 7.55
C ILE A 86 -10.41 -1.67 6.53
N TYR A 87 -11.05 -0.63 7.02
CA TYR A 87 -11.52 0.52 6.24
C TYR A 87 -11.55 1.76 7.14
N PRO A 88 -11.67 2.97 6.57
CA PRO A 88 -11.76 4.19 7.37
C PRO A 88 -12.86 4.09 8.42
N THR A 89 -12.49 4.27 9.69
CA THR A 89 -13.43 4.29 10.83
C THR A 89 -14.21 5.61 10.91
N GLY A 90 -13.72 6.67 10.25
CA GLY A 90 -14.41 7.94 10.08
C GLY A 90 -15.26 7.99 8.80
N ASN A 91 -15.97 9.10 8.62
CA ASN A 91 -16.80 9.30 7.43
C ASN A 91 -15.94 9.47 6.17
N VAL A 92 -16.41 8.90 5.07
CA VAL A 92 -15.84 9.12 3.74
C VAL A 92 -16.50 10.34 3.13
N VAL A 93 -15.69 11.34 2.79
CA VAL A 93 -16.16 12.59 2.18
C VAL A 93 -16.50 12.35 0.71
N ILE A 94 -17.70 12.78 0.30
CA ILE A 94 -18.15 12.82 -1.09
C ILE A 94 -18.02 14.26 -1.57
N THR A 95 -17.34 14.48 -2.69
CA THR A 95 -17.19 15.80 -3.31
C THR A 95 -17.55 15.70 -4.79
N ASN A 96 -18.39 16.61 -5.27
CA ASN A 96 -18.89 16.57 -6.66
C ASN A 96 -19.46 15.19 -7.06
N GLY A 97 -20.13 14.53 -6.13
CA GLY A 97 -20.80 13.25 -6.34
C GLY A 97 -19.91 12.01 -6.21
N VAL A 98 -18.62 12.16 -5.93
CA VAL A 98 -17.70 11.02 -5.83
C VAL A 98 -16.87 11.10 -4.55
N GLY A 99 -16.72 9.96 -3.88
CA GLY A 99 -15.74 9.76 -2.82
C GLY A 99 -15.02 8.43 -3.00
N SER A 100 -13.90 8.26 -2.31
CA SER A 100 -13.14 7.01 -2.34
C SER A 100 -12.61 6.65 -0.96
N ALA A 101 -12.44 5.35 -0.75
CA ALA A 101 -11.87 4.79 0.46
C ALA A 101 -10.98 3.59 0.12
N THR A 102 -9.83 3.49 0.79
CA THR A 102 -9.07 2.24 0.81
C THR A 102 -9.81 1.22 1.67
N PHE A 103 -9.90 -0.02 1.20
CA PHE A 103 -10.64 -1.08 1.84
C PHE A 103 -9.86 -2.40 1.74
N TYR A 104 -9.75 -3.12 2.85
CA TYR A 104 -9.17 -4.45 2.91
C TYR A 104 -10.22 -5.44 3.41
N PHE A 105 -10.33 -6.58 2.74
CA PHE A 105 -11.11 -7.72 3.24
C PHE A 105 -10.21 -8.63 4.05
N GLY A 106 -10.64 -8.99 5.25
CA GLY A 106 -9.95 -9.93 6.11
C GLY A 106 -10.52 -11.35 6.07
N THR A 107 -11.69 -11.54 5.46
CA THR A 107 -12.34 -12.86 5.35
C THR A 107 -12.73 -13.18 3.91
N SER A 108 -12.34 -14.37 3.43
CA SER A 108 -12.72 -14.87 2.11
C SER A 108 -14.21 -15.26 2.03
N GLY A 109 -14.75 -15.31 0.81
CA GLY A 109 -16.15 -15.61 0.55
C GLY A 109 -17.01 -14.35 0.34
N PRO A 110 -18.35 -14.49 0.40
CA PRO A 110 -19.26 -13.40 0.07
C PRO A 110 -19.25 -12.33 1.16
N GLN A 111 -19.04 -11.07 0.76
CA GLN A 111 -19.04 -9.92 1.63
C GLN A 111 -19.94 -8.80 1.10
N THR A 112 -20.57 -8.08 2.01
CA THR A 112 -21.42 -6.92 1.73
C THR A 112 -20.82 -5.67 2.38
N ILE A 113 -20.88 -4.57 1.65
CA ILE A 113 -20.45 -3.25 2.07
C ILE A 113 -21.65 -2.34 1.98
N THR A 114 -21.87 -1.55 3.02
CA THR A 114 -22.95 -0.56 3.06
C THR A 114 -22.34 0.83 3.25
N ALA A 115 -22.83 1.79 2.48
CA ALA A 115 -22.57 3.21 2.69
C ALA A 115 -23.87 3.88 3.10
N LEU A 116 -23.87 4.49 4.27
CA LEU A 116 -25.01 5.21 4.84
C LEU A 116 -24.72 6.71 4.82
N ASP A 117 -25.59 7.52 4.22
CA ASP A 117 -25.45 8.97 4.29
C ASP A 117 -25.54 9.46 5.75
N THR A 118 -24.62 10.34 6.12
CA THR A 118 -24.52 10.88 7.48
C THR A 118 -25.59 11.92 7.81
N SER A 119 -26.18 12.56 6.80
CA SER A 119 -27.22 13.58 6.95
C SER A 119 -28.62 13.03 6.64
N ASN A 120 -28.72 12.00 5.81
CA ASN A 120 -29.98 11.35 5.45
C ASN A 120 -29.90 9.81 5.56
N SER A 121 -30.31 9.28 6.69
CA SER A 121 -30.31 7.82 6.94
C SER A 121 -31.14 6.96 5.97
N GLN A 122 -31.98 7.56 5.12
CA GLN A 122 -32.71 6.84 4.07
C GLN A 122 -31.88 6.65 2.79
N LEU A 123 -30.77 7.40 2.63
CA LEU A 123 -29.85 7.26 1.51
C LEU A 123 -28.78 6.22 1.85
N VAL A 124 -28.97 5.03 1.27
CA VAL A 124 -28.10 3.87 1.47
C VAL A 124 -27.59 3.39 0.12
N GLY A 125 -26.31 2.99 0.06
CA GLY A 125 -25.74 2.20 -1.02
C GLY A 125 -25.24 0.87 -0.50
N THR A 126 -25.41 -0.19 -1.28
CA THR A 126 -24.90 -1.53 -0.94
C THR A 126 -24.16 -2.13 -2.11
N ALA A 127 -23.00 -2.75 -1.85
CA ALA A 127 -22.30 -3.60 -2.81
C ALA A 127 -22.07 -4.98 -2.20
N MET A 128 -22.20 -6.01 -3.03
CA MET A 128 -21.84 -7.38 -2.70
C MET A 128 -20.66 -7.80 -3.59
N THR A 129 -19.71 -8.51 -3.00
CA THR A 129 -18.57 -9.07 -3.71
C THR A 129 -18.21 -10.42 -3.13
N ASN A 130 -17.45 -11.21 -3.88
CA ASN A 130 -16.87 -12.45 -3.38
C ASN A 130 -15.36 -12.28 -3.29
N VAL A 131 -14.83 -12.50 -2.09
CA VAL A 131 -13.41 -12.32 -1.78
C VAL A 131 -12.67 -13.64 -1.96
N SER A 132 -11.67 -13.67 -2.82
CA SER A 132 -10.81 -14.82 -3.03
C SER A 132 -9.86 -15.01 -1.83
N PRO A 133 -9.69 -16.25 -1.32
CA PRO A 133 -8.76 -16.54 -0.22
C PRO A 133 -7.31 -16.44 -0.68
N ILE A 134 -6.43 -16.24 0.29
CA ILE A 134 -4.98 -16.33 0.13
C ILE A 134 -4.41 -17.34 1.12
N HIS A 135 -3.18 -17.78 0.89
CA HIS A 135 -2.46 -18.63 1.83
C HIS A 135 -0.96 -18.33 1.79
N PHE A 136 -0.25 -18.76 2.83
CA PHE A 136 1.20 -18.76 2.85
C PHE A 136 1.74 -20.14 2.52
N ASP A 137 2.68 -20.20 1.59
CA ASP A 137 3.62 -21.31 1.46
C ASP A 137 4.86 -21.00 2.31
N VAL A 138 5.18 -21.90 3.23
CA VAL A 138 6.26 -21.72 4.21
C VAL A 138 7.23 -22.89 4.08
N THR A 139 8.41 -22.60 3.55
CA THR A 139 9.45 -23.60 3.28
C THR A 139 10.68 -23.36 4.12
N THR A 140 11.39 -24.43 4.46
CA THR A 140 12.61 -24.42 5.26
C THR A 140 13.81 -24.74 4.36
N SER A 141 14.95 -24.07 4.55
CA SER A 141 16.17 -24.36 3.78
C SER A 141 16.73 -25.76 4.01
N ALA A 142 16.36 -26.42 5.11
CA ALA A 142 16.66 -27.81 5.41
C ALA A 142 15.53 -28.44 6.25
N SER A 143 15.27 -29.74 6.07
CA SER A 143 14.31 -30.50 6.88
C SER A 143 14.90 -31.01 8.20
N ALA A 144 16.22 -30.93 8.38
CA ALA A 144 16.91 -31.29 9.60
C ALA A 144 18.07 -30.32 9.89
N VAL A 145 18.23 -29.94 11.15
CA VAL A 145 19.29 -29.05 11.65
C VAL A 145 19.77 -29.50 13.03
N ASN A 146 20.99 -29.16 13.42
CA ASN A 146 21.43 -29.39 14.81
C ASN A 146 20.86 -28.27 15.70
N ALA A 147 20.56 -28.60 16.96
CA ALA A 147 20.11 -27.60 17.94
C ALA A 147 21.07 -26.40 18.01
N GLY A 148 20.50 -25.19 18.03
CA GLY A 148 21.25 -23.93 18.07
C GLY A 148 21.80 -23.47 16.72
N GLN A 149 21.62 -24.24 15.64
CA GLN A 149 21.97 -23.80 14.29
C GLN A 149 20.86 -22.95 13.68
N GLN A 150 21.26 -21.94 12.93
CA GLN A 150 20.35 -21.09 12.18
C GLN A 150 19.74 -21.86 11.01
N LEU A 151 18.44 -21.66 10.80
CA LEU A 151 17.64 -22.20 9.71
C LEU A 151 16.93 -21.04 9.02
N ASN A 152 16.92 -21.05 7.69
CA ASN A 152 16.20 -20.04 6.93
C ASN A 152 14.80 -20.56 6.60
N ILE A 153 13.79 -19.72 6.82
CA ILE A 153 12.41 -19.93 6.44
C ILE A 153 12.08 -18.96 5.31
N THR A 154 11.54 -19.47 4.21
CA THR A 154 11.00 -18.65 3.13
C THR A 154 9.49 -18.69 3.19
N VAL A 155 8.87 -17.52 3.25
CA VAL A 155 7.42 -17.33 3.23
C VAL A 155 7.04 -16.72 1.89
N THR A 156 6.11 -17.34 1.18
CA THR A 156 5.53 -16.83 -0.07
C THR A 156 4.03 -16.71 0.08
N ALA A 157 3.49 -15.52 -0.18
CA ALA A 157 2.06 -15.28 -0.26
C ALA A 157 1.52 -15.69 -1.62
N LEU A 158 0.53 -16.57 -1.61
CA LEU A 158 -0.07 -17.15 -2.79
C LEU A 158 -1.57 -16.91 -2.81
N ASP A 159 -2.12 -16.68 -4.00
CA ASP A 159 -3.55 -16.72 -4.22
C ASP A 159 -4.08 -18.15 -4.28
N ALA A 160 -5.40 -18.29 -4.44
CA ALA A 160 -6.07 -19.59 -4.57
C ALA A 160 -5.65 -20.39 -5.82
N GLN A 161 -4.90 -19.79 -6.75
CA GLN A 161 -4.35 -20.40 -7.96
C GLN A 161 -2.83 -20.65 -7.84
N ASN A 162 -2.26 -20.54 -6.64
CA ASN A 162 -0.83 -20.67 -6.35
C ASN A 162 0.04 -19.65 -7.11
N GLN A 163 -0.50 -18.48 -7.45
CA GLN A 163 0.26 -17.38 -8.02
C GLN A 163 0.75 -16.44 -6.92
N VAL A 164 1.97 -15.93 -7.06
CA VAL A 164 2.57 -15.02 -6.08
C VAL A 164 1.82 -13.70 -6.01
N LEU A 165 1.39 -13.33 -4.81
CA LEU A 165 0.67 -12.09 -4.53
C LEU A 165 1.65 -10.96 -4.18
N SER A 166 2.07 -10.22 -5.19
CA SER A 166 3.01 -9.10 -5.00
C SER A 166 2.43 -7.88 -4.28
N GLY A 167 1.10 -7.79 -4.20
CA GLY A 167 0.37 -6.67 -3.59
C GLY A 167 0.29 -6.72 -2.07
N LEU A 168 0.57 -7.87 -1.45
CA LEU A 168 0.48 -8.05 0.00
C LEU A 168 1.60 -7.25 0.67
N GLY A 169 1.27 -6.33 1.59
CA GLY A 169 2.23 -5.59 2.42
C GLY A 169 2.58 -4.18 1.99
N ASN A 170 2.15 -3.75 0.80
CA ASN A 170 2.64 -2.52 0.19
C ASN A 170 2.02 -1.22 0.74
N GLN A 171 0.99 -1.27 1.59
CA GLN A 171 0.27 -0.06 2.04
C GLN A 171 -0.08 -0.03 3.54
N GLY A 172 0.79 -0.59 4.38
CA GLY A 172 0.72 -0.40 5.84
C GLY A 172 -0.08 -1.46 6.60
N TYR A 173 -0.96 -2.22 5.92
CA TYR A 173 -1.66 -3.38 6.46
C TYR A 173 -1.37 -4.64 5.62
N GLY A 174 -1.26 -5.78 6.29
CA GLY A 174 -1.14 -7.10 5.66
C GLY A 174 0.23 -7.41 5.09
N ALA A 175 1.26 -7.46 5.94
CA ALA A 175 2.49 -8.24 5.71
C ALA A 175 3.42 -8.25 6.93
N THR A 176 3.03 -7.72 8.09
CA THR A 176 3.83 -8.01 9.29
C THR A 176 3.50 -9.44 9.71
N LEU A 177 4.52 -10.30 9.67
CA LEU A 177 4.36 -11.71 10.00
C LEU A 177 4.61 -11.95 11.50
N LEU A 178 3.75 -12.76 12.10
CA LEU A 178 3.94 -13.32 13.43
C LEU A 178 4.48 -14.75 13.29
N PHE A 179 5.63 -15.01 13.91
CA PHE A 179 6.22 -16.34 13.98
C PHE A 179 5.95 -16.98 15.34
N ALA A 180 5.57 -18.25 15.33
CA ALA A 180 5.46 -19.09 16.51
C ALA A 180 6.15 -20.44 16.26
N SER A 181 6.55 -21.13 17.32
CA SER A 181 7.16 -22.46 17.23
C SER A 181 6.64 -23.40 18.31
N THR A 182 6.66 -24.70 18.02
CA THR A 182 6.50 -25.76 19.04
C THR A 182 7.73 -25.89 19.94
N ASP A 183 8.88 -25.37 19.52
CA ASP A 183 10.08 -25.28 20.34
C ASP A 183 9.99 -24.08 21.28
N ALA A 184 9.76 -24.34 22.57
CA ALA A 184 9.68 -23.31 23.59
C ALA A 184 10.98 -22.51 23.81
N ALA A 185 12.11 -23.02 23.32
CA ALA A 185 13.40 -22.36 23.37
C ALA A 185 13.80 -21.73 22.02
N ALA A 186 12.91 -21.69 21.03
CA ALA A 186 13.22 -21.11 19.73
C ALA A 186 13.57 -19.62 19.83
N ILE A 187 14.51 -19.19 18.99
CA ILE A 187 14.73 -17.78 18.68
C ILE A 187 14.05 -17.53 17.34
N LEU A 188 13.00 -16.72 17.38
CA LEU A 188 12.19 -16.39 16.21
C LEU A 188 12.47 -14.94 15.77
N PRO A 189 12.17 -14.61 14.51
CA PRO A 189 12.16 -13.22 14.06
C PRO A 189 11.30 -12.36 14.99
N ASP A 190 11.78 -11.16 15.31
CA ASP A 190 11.05 -10.21 16.14
C ASP A 190 9.83 -9.64 15.41
N GLU A 191 8.81 -9.20 16.16
CA GLU A 191 7.55 -8.72 15.58
C GLU A 191 7.62 -7.31 14.97
N ASP A 192 8.81 -6.84 14.60
CA ASP A 192 8.98 -5.47 14.14
C ASP A 192 8.50 -5.26 12.68
N SER A 193 8.44 -3.99 12.27
CA SER A 193 7.97 -3.58 10.94
C SER A 193 8.84 -4.04 9.77
N ASN A 194 9.99 -4.69 10.01
CA ASN A 194 10.90 -5.15 8.97
C ASN A 194 10.58 -6.57 8.46
N HIS A 195 9.64 -7.27 9.10
CA HIS A 195 9.26 -8.64 8.75
C HIS A 195 8.18 -8.70 7.66
N LYS A 196 8.35 -7.89 6.61
CA LYS A 196 7.42 -7.76 5.50
C LYS A 196 7.80 -8.65 4.33
N LEU A 197 6.77 -9.15 3.64
CA LEU A 197 6.93 -9.75 2.33
C LEU A 197 7.20 -8.64 1.30
N VAL A 198 8.31 -8.76 0.57
CA VAL A 198 8.64 -7.85 -0.53
C VAL A 198 8.20 -8.53 -1.83
N SER A 199 7.24 -7.92 -2.51
CA SER A 199 6.64 -8.52 -3.72
C SER A 199 6.09 -9.93 -3.49
N GLY A 200 5.53 -10.18 -2.30
CA GLY A 200 4.89 -11.45 -1.95
C GLY A 200 5.83 -12.52 -1.39
N THR A 201 7.13 -12.26 -1.23
CA THR A 201 8.09 -13.23 -0.67
C THR A 201 8.99 -12.59 0.38
N GLY A 202 9.39 -13.37 1.38
CA GLY A 202 10.38 -12.97 2.39
C GLY A 202 11.15 -14.17 2.93
N THR A 203 12.40 -13.95 3.33
CA THR A 203 13.24 -14.98 3.97
C THR A 203 13.65 -14.51 5.36
N PHE A 204 13.49 -15.39 6.33
CA PHE A 204 13.62 -15.10 7.75
C PHE A 204 14.48 -16.14 8.43
N ASN A 205 15.27 -15.71 9.40
CA ASN A 205 16.15 -16.60 10.14
C ASN A 205 15.45 -17.05 11.43
N VAL A 206 15.43 -18.36 11.69
CA VAL A 206 14.98 -18.95 12.95
C VAL A 206 16.11 -19.79 13.53
N THR A 207 16.12 -19.97 14.84
CA THR A 207 16.99 -20.95 15.51
C THR A 207 16.15 -21.83 16.41
N LEU A 208 16.24 -23.14 16.21
CA LEU A 208 15.58 -24.15 17.05
C LEU A 208 16.61 -24.75 18.00
N ASN A 209 16.31 -24.77 19.29
CA ASN A 209 17.24 -25.12 20.37
C ASN A 209 16.88 -26.44 21.06
N THR A 210 15.66 -26.96 20.88
CA THR A 210 15.21 -28.20 21.53
C THR A 210 15.24 -29.37 20.54
N PRO A 211 16.07 -30.41 20.78
CA PRO A 211 16.08 -31.62 19.96
C PRO A 211 14.71 -32.31 19.88
N GLY A 212 14.38 -32.86 18.72
CA GLY A 212 13.08 -33.46 18.43
C GLY A 212 12.44 -32.92 17.16
N GLN A 213 11.16 -33.21 16.95
CA GLN A 213 10.41 -32.68 15.82
C GLN A 213 9.76 -31.35 16.22
N GLN A 214 10.09 -30.30 15.48
CA GLN A 214 9.58 -28.95 15.73
C GLN A 214 8.91 -28.37 14.48
N THR A 215 7.98 -27.46 14.65
CA THR A 215 7.38 -26.71 13.55
C THR A 215 7.49 -25.20 13.78
N ILE A 216 7.41 -24.45 12.69
CA ILE A 216 7.24 -22.99 12.69
C ILE A 216 5.86 -22.68 12.11
N THR A 217 5.10 -21.85 12.80
CA THR A 217 3.84 -21.28 12.32
C THR A 217 4.06 -19.82 11.96
N VAL A 218 3.55 -19.40 10.81
CA VAL A 218 3.61 -18.03 10.31
C VAL A 218 2.18 -17.54 10.12
N THR A 219 1.87 -16.37 10.68
CA THR A 219 0.52 -15.78 10.63
C THR A 219 0.61 -14.32 10.20
N ASP A 220 -0.32 -13.87 9.37
CA ASP A 220 -0.48 -12.44 9.09
C ASP A 220 -1.03 -11.75 10.34
N LYS A 221 -0.32 -10.73 10.85
CA LYS A 221 -0.69 -10.05 12.09
C LYS A 221 -2.02 -9.29 11.99
N ASP A 222 -2.30 -8.70 10.83
CA ASP A 222 -3.49 -7.88 10.61
C ASP A 222 -4.68 -8.76 10.17
N PHE A 223 -4.39 -9.90 9.53
CA PHE A 223 -5.38 -10.85 9.02
C PHE A 223 -5.10 -12.27 9.52
N ASN A 224 -5.33 -12.50 10.81
CA ASN A 224 -4.96 -13.74 11.52
C ASN A 224 -5.51 -15.07 10.97
N GLN A 225 -6.49 -15.02 10.06
CA GLN A 225 -6.99 -16.19 9.34
C GLN A 225 -6.03 -16.68 8.24
N VAL A 226 -5.05 -15.85 7.84
CA VAL A 226 -3.98 -16.21 6.91
C VAL A 226 -2.81 -16.74 7.73
N THR A 227 -2.81 -18.05 7.93
CA THR A 227 -1.80 -18.76 8.73
C THR A 227 -1.31 -20.01 7.99
N SER A 228 -0.06 -20.39 8.23
CA SER A 228 0.54 -21.60 7.67
C SER A 228 1.61 -22.15 8.60
N THR A 229 1.78 -23.46 8.61
CA THR A 229 2.74 -24.16 9.46
C THR A 229 3.65 -25.01 8.58
N THR A 230 4.96 -24.98 8.85
CA THR A 230 5.92 -25.85 8.17
C THR A 230 5.60 -27.32 8.42
N ASN A 231 6.14 -28.18 7.57
CA ASN A 231 6.33 -29.59 7.96
C ASN A 231 7.21 -29.70 9.21
N ALA A 232 7.22 -30.86 9.84
CA ALA A 232 8.10 -31.14 10.97
C ALA A 232 9.57 -31.04 10.55
N ILE A 233 10.33 -30.22 11.30
CA ILE A 233 11.77 -30.02 11.17
C ILE A 233 12.43 -30.90 12.24
N THR A 234 13.36 -31.75 11.83
CA THR A 234 14.12 -32.58 12.77
C THR A 234 15.27 -31.77 13.37
N VAL A 235 15.21 -31.53 14.68
CA VAL A 235 16.29 -30.88 15.43
C VAL A 235 17.13 -31.97 16.09
N ASN A 236 18.37 -32.13 15.64
CA ASN A 236 19.30 -33.10 16.20
C ASN A 236 19.91 -32.58 17.50
N SER A 237 20.16 -33.49 18.44
CA SER A 237 20.98 -33.18 19.61
C SER A 237 22.35 -32.62 19.18
N PRO A 238 22.89 -31.62 19.89
CA PRO A 238 24.20 -31.10 19.59
C PRO A 238 25.22 -32.23 19.68
N THR A 239 26.10 -32.34 18.68
CA THR A 239 27.18 -33.33 18.71
C THR A 239 28.07 -33.00 19.90
N THR A 240 28.04 -33.84 20.93
CA THR A 240 29.03 -33.75 22.01
C THR A 240 30.40 -33.98 21.37
N PRO A 241 31.38 -33.07 21.51
CA PRO A 241 32.72 -33.36 21.03
C PRO A 241 33.20 -34.61 21.76
N THR A 242 33.40 -35.70 21.00
CA THR A 242 34.03 -36.90 21.52
C THR A 242 35.35 -36.46 22.11
N GLN A 243 35.52 -36.60 23.43
CA GLN A 243 36.79 -36.31 24.07
C GLN A 243 37.86 -37.12 23.32
N THR A 244 38.79 -36.44 22.67
CA THR A 244 40.00 -37.10 22.18
C THR A 244 40.63 -37.75 23.41
N PRO A 245 40.87 -39.08 23.43
CA PRO A 245 41.51 -39.69 24.58
C PRO A 245 42.83 -38.96 24.79
N THR A 246 42.94 -38.28 25.92
CA THR A 246 44.17 -37.60 26.31
C THR A 246 45.23 -38.68 26.41
N SER A 247 46.23 -38.65 25.52
CA SER A 247 47.37 -39.55 25.60
C SER A 247 47.96 -39.45 27.01
N THR A 248 47.91 -40.56 27.75
CA THR A 248 48.49 -40.70 29.08
C THR A 248 49.94 -40.22 29.03
N ALA A 249 50.28 -39.26 29.89
CA ALA A 249 51.63 -38.71 29.99
C ALA A 249 52.65 -39.85 30.20
N ILE A 250 53.64 -39.92 29.30
CA ILE A 250 54.86 -40.71 29.50
C ILE A 250 55.65 -40.02 30.63
N PRO A 251 56.09 -40.73 31.68
CA PRO A 251 56.85 -40.12 32.77
C PRO A 251 58.19 -39.58 32.27
N THR A 252 58.49 -38.37 32.75
CA THR A 252 59.68 -37.56 32.51
C THR A 252 60.98 -38.31 32.83
N GLN A 253 61.96 -38.26 31.91
CA GLN A 253 63.37 -38.47 32.24
C GLN A 253 64.14 -37.15 32.16
N THR A 254 64.88 -36.89 33.24
CA THR A 254 65.65 -35.68 33.57
C THR A 254 66.85 -35.46 32.65
N ALA A 255 67.15 -34.19 32.36
CA ALA A 255 68.14 -33.66 31.41
C ALA A 255 69.63 -33.83 31.80
N THR A 256 70.54 -33.62 30.82
CA THR A 256 71.93 -33.11 31.01
C THR A 256 72.44 -32.48 29.67
N PRO A 257 73.28 -31.40 29.65
CA PRO A 257 73.27 -30.36 28.61
C PRO A 257 74.50 -30.29 27.67
N THR A 258 74.47 -29.27 26.77
CA THR A 258 75.57 -28.58 26.00
C THR A 258 76.08 -29.27 24.70
N GLN A 259 76.41 -28.62 23.55
CA GLN A 259 76.85 -27.26 23.20
C GLN A 259 76.43 -26.77 21.78
N GLN A 260 76.63 -25.47 21.60
CA GLN A 260 76.56 -24.50 20.49
C GLN A 260 77.27 -24.82 19.16
N THR A 261 76.81 -24.15 18.09
CA THR A 261 77.45 -23.63 16.82
C THR A 261 76.53 -23.89 15.61
N THR A 262 76.28 -23.06 14.59
CA THR A 262 76.69 -21.70 14.13
C THR A 262 75.70 -21.28 13.03
N GLN A 263 75.47 -19.96 12.89
CA GLN A 263 74.75 -19.27 11.80
C GLN A 263 75.47 -19.45 10.44
N PRO A 264 74.81 -19.22 9.27
CA PRO A 264 74.83 -17.88 8.68
C PRO A 264 73.48 -17.37 8.14
N GLN A 265 73.41 -16.03 8.17
CA GLN A 265 72.35 -15.13 7.67
C GLN A 265 72.34 -15.10 6.12
N ALA A 266 71.15 -14.93 5.53
CA ALA A 266 71.00 -14.30 4.22
C ALA A 266 69.86 -13.29 4.26
N ASP A 267 70.19 -12.09 3.79
CA ASP A 267 69.42 -10.86 3.70
C ASP A 267 68.15 -10.97 2.85
N SER A 268 67.13 -10.17 3.21
CA SER A 268 66.30 -9.37 2.29
C SER A 268 65.29 -8.50 3.06
N GLN A 269 65.51 -7.18 3.02
CA GLN A 269 64.64 -6.10 3.51
C GLN A 269 63.55 -5.75 2.44
N PRO A 270 62.70 -4.71 2.61
CA PRO A 270 61.25 -4.80 2.77
C PRO A 270 60.46 -4.26 1.56
N THR A 271 59.18 -4.61 1.41
CA THR A 271 58.28 -3.82 0.55
C THR A 271 56.88 -3.68 1.16
N THR A 272 56.55 -2.44 1.51
CA THR A 272 55.18 -1.95 1.73
C THR A 272 54.37 -2.00 0.43
N PRO A 273 53.07 -2.33 0.44
CA PRO A 273 52.20 -2.08 -0.70
C PRO A 273 51.55 -0.67 -0.64
N PRO A 274 51.13 -0.13 -1.79
CA PRO A 274 50.87 1.28 -1.99
C PRO A 274 49.45 1.72 -1.61
N THR A 275 49.31 3.03 -1.38
CA THR A 275 48.05 3.78 -1.29
C THR A 275 47.39 4.01 -2.65
N SER A 276 46.06 4.23 -2.58
CA SER A 276 45.15 4.88 -3.53
C SER A 276 44.47 4.00 -4.58
N ASN A 277 43.16 3.76 -4.36
CA ASN A 277 42.18 4.00 -5.41
C ASN A 277 40.86 4.50 -4.82
N THR A 278 40.49 5.70 -5.25
CA THR A 278 39.29 6.46 -4.91
C THR A 278 38.05 5.77 -5.48
N GLN A 279 37.24 5.15 -4.63
CA GLN A 279 35.89 4.74 -5.01
C GLN A 279 35.02 5.99 -5.01
N ILE A 280 34.72 6.52 -6.20
CA ILE A 280 33.76 7.60 -6.37
C ILE A 280 32.38 7.08 -5.98
N ASP A 281 31.81 7.72 -4.95
CA ASP A 281 30.45 7.54 -4.44
C ASP A 281 29.39 7.60 -5.54
N THR A 282 28.93 6.43 -5.97
CA THR A 282 27.71 6.28 -6.80
C THR A 282 26.43 6.61 -6.01
N LEU A 283 26.53 6.82 -4.69
CA LEU A 283 25.42 7.26 -3.83
C LEU A 283 25.17 8.78 -3.88
N THR A 284 26.11 9.58 -4.39
CA THR A 284 25.94 11.05 -4.45
C THR A 284 25.21 11.50 -5.72
N LEU A 285 25.36 10.79 -6.84
CA LEU A 285 24.77 11.20 -8.12
C LEU A 285 23.26 10.92 -8.21
N ALA A 286 22.78 9.84 -7.60
CA ALA A 286 21.34 9.52 -7.51
C ALA A 286 20.58 10.48 -6.57
N ALA A 287 21.22 10.88 -5.47
CA ALA A 287 20.65 11.86 -4.53
C ALA A 287 20.57 13.26 -5.14
N ILE A 288 21.59 13.68 -5.91
CA ILE A 288 21.59 14.97 -6.62
C ILE A 288 20.54 14.97 -7.75
N ALA A 289 20.38 13.87 -8.49
CA ALA A 289 19.35 13.75 -9.53
C ALA A 289 17.92 13.82 -8.96
N ALA A 290 17.65 13.15 -7.83
CA ALA A 290 16.36 13.21 -7.17
C ALA A 290 16.04 14.62 -6.63
N ALA A 291 17.01 15.32 -6.07
CA ALA A 291 16.85 16.69 -5.59
C ALA A 291 16.54 17.69 -6.73
N ILE A 292 17.15 17.52 -7.90
CA ILE A 292 16.90 18.36 -9.09
C ILE A 292 15.47 18.14 -9.64
N VAL A 293 15.01 16.88 -9.67
CA VAL A 293 13.65 16.57 -10.13
C VAL A 293 12.59 17.13 -9.18
N ILE A 294 12.79 17.01 -7.87
CA ILE A 294 11.87 17.56 -6.86
C ILE A 294 11.83 19.09 -6.95
N ALA A 295 12.99 19.76 -7.12
CA ALA A 295 13.05 21.21 -7.30
C ALA A 295 12.34 21.67 -8.58
N ALA A 296 12.46 20.93 -9.69
CA ALA A 296 11.78 21.24 -10.95
C ALA A 296 10.25 21.07 -10.87
N VAL A 297 9.78 20.00 -10.21
CA VAL A 297 8.34 19.77 -10.00
C VAL A 297 7.74 20.84 -9.07
N LEU A 298 8.48 21.22 -8.02
CA LEU A 298 8.04 22.28 -7.11
C LEU A 298 8.01 23.65 -7.80
N ALA A 299 9.01 23.97 -8.62
CA ALA A 299 9.02 25.18 -9.44
C ALA A 299 7.87 25.21 -10.44
N LEU A 300 7.53 24.08 -11.06
CA LEU A 300 6.38 23.98 -11.99
C LEU A 300 5.05 24.17 -11.26
N LEU A 301 4.88 23.58 -10.07
CA LEU A 301 3.69 23.76 -9.22
C LEU A 301 3.55 25.21 -8.73
N ILE A 302 4.67 25.87 -8.41
CA ILE A 302 4.69 27.29 -8.05
C ILE A 302 4.34 28.15 -9.27
N LEU A 303 4.83 27.83 -10.47
CA LEU A 303 4.46 28.52 -11.71
C LEU A 303 2.99 28.35 -12.07
N MET A 304 2.44 27.15 -11.85
CA MET A 304 1.02 26.85 -12.04
C MET A 304 0.13 27.59 -11.04
N ARG A 305 0.56 27.70 -9.77
CA ARG A 305 -0.16 28.48 -8.74
C ARG A 305 -0.06 30.00 -8.92
N THR A 306 1.03 30.51 -9.51
CA THR A 306 1.23 31.95 -9.72
C THR A 306 0.69 32.46 -11.07
N GLY A 307 0.07 31.59 -11.88
CA GLY A 307 -0.61 31.97 -13.12
C GLY A 307 0.30 32.54 -14.21
N LYS A 308 1.63 32.35 -14.12
CA LYS A 308 2.61 32.95 -15.06
C LYS A 308 2.88 32.13 -16.33
N LEU A 309 2.16 31.04 -16.56
CA LEU A 309 2.15 30.38 -17.87
C LEU A 309 1.21 31.16 -18.79
N LYS A 310 1.76 32.13 -19.53
CA LYS A 310 1.07 32.69 -20.69
C LYS A 310 0.76 31.53 -21.65
N ARG A 311 -0.52 31.17 -21.76
CA ARG A 311 -1.04 30.35 -22.86
C ARG A 311 -0.51 30.96 -24.16
N SER A 312 0.21 30.17 -24.95
CA SER A 312 0.57 30.52 -26.32
C SER A 312 -0.69 31.03 -27.02
N GLN A 313 -0.65 32.25 -27.54
CA GLN A 313 -1.77 32.78 -28.33
C GLN A 313 -2.02 31.84 -29.52
N PRO A 314 -3.28 31.58 -29.89
CA PRO A 314 -3.58 30.85 -31.12
C PRO A 314 -2.93 31.60 -32.30
N LEU A 315 -2.27 30.85 -33.19
CA LEU A 315 -1.76 31.40 -34.45
C LEU A 315 -2.90 32.14 -35.17
N PRO A 316 -2.65 33.33 -35.75
CA PRO A 316 -3.65 34.02 -36.54
C PRO A 316 -4.08 33.14 -37.72
N PRO A 317 -5.36 33.18 -38.13
CA PRO A 317 -5.83 32.40 -39.25
C PRO A 317 -5.06 32.75 -40.53
N PRO A 318 -4.81 31.78 -41.42
CA PRO A 318 -4.11 32.05 -42.68
C PRO A 318 -4.91 33.06 -43.52
N PRO A 319 -4.22 33.91 -44.30
CA PRO A 319 -4.90 34.88 -45.17
C PRO A 319 -5.78 34.16 -46.19
N PRO A 320 -6.92 34.75 -46.58
CA PRO A 320 -7.81 34.15 -47.57
C PRO A 320 -7.09 33.97 -48.91
N PRO A 321 -7.43 32.92 -49.68
CA PRO A 321 -6.81 32.66 -50.96
C PRO A 321 -7.04 33.84 -51.93
N THR A 322 -5.95 34.37 -52.47
CA THR A 322 -5.98 35.34 -53.56
C THR A 322 -6.60 34.66 -54.79
N ASN A 323 -7.82 35.06 -55.12
CA ASN A 323 -8.52 34.60 -56.31
C ASN A 323 -7.89 35.28 -57.55
N THR A 324 -6.85 34.69 -58.11
CA THR A 324 -6.43 34.98 -59.49
C THR A 324 -7.23 34.10 -60.44
N GLN A 325 -8.46 34.52 -60.72
CA GLN A 325 -9.17 34.18 -61.95
C GLN A 325 -9.56 35.46 -62.70
N ASN A 326 -8.83 35.67 -63.79
CA ASN A 326 -9.23 36.24 -65.09
C ASN A 326 -10.44 37.19 -65.16
N GLN A 327 -10.21 38.37 -65.74
CA GLN A 327 -10.79 38.81 -67.03
C GLN A 327 -10.18 40.17 -67.45
N PRO A 328 -10.22 40.57 -68.74
CA PRO A 328 -10.22 39.80 -69.99
C PRO A 328 -8.87 39.86 -70.74
#